data_AF-A0A8B6F232-F1
#
_entry.id   AF-A0A8B6F232-F1
#
_cell.length_a   1.000
_cell.length_b   1.000
_cell.length_c   1.000
_cell.angle_alpha   90.00
_cell.angle_beta   90.00
_cell.angle_gamma   90.00
#
_symmetry.space_group_name_H-M   'P 1'
#
loop_
_entity.id
_entity.type
_entity.pdbx_description
1 polymer ?
#
loop_
_entity_poly.entity_id
_entity_poly.type
_entity_poly.pdbx_seq_one_letter_code
_entity_poly.pdbx_strand_id
1 'polypeptide(L)'
;MGRVKEIVDANMRFDLKMDCLEYQLIFDFSWRGKKRANFYRNYDPQKLENALDAVLKGSMSQHQAARVFGVPQGTIFNRLAKQHPFHGKKRRSNVGYKQYYNNQMETALKAVFDNHMTHKDAAVKFGVPRSTITRRLRQYISDRQISEQKDKTQHNS
;
A
#
# COMPACT_ATOMS: atom_id res chain seq x y z
N MET A 1 -47.52 29.84 -19.42
CA MET A 1 -47.33 29.12 -18.15
C MET A 1 -45.86 28.70 -18.12
N GLY A 2 -44.92 29.40 -17.47
CA GLY A 2 -44.80 29.60 -16.01
C GLY A 2 -44.56 28.25 -15.33
N ARG A 3 -43.54 27.96 -14.50
CA ARG A 3 -42.47 28.73 -13.87
C ARG A 3 -41.49 27.68 -13.25
N VAL A 4 -40.20 28.04 -13.23
CA VAL A 4 -39.02 27.45 -12.57
C VAL A 4 -39.17 26.80 -11.18
N LYS A 5 -38.28 25.81 -10.92
CA LYS A 5 -37.39 25.58 -9.74
C LYS A 5 -37.35 24.08 -9.33
N GLU A 6 -36.26 23.45 -8.89
CA GLU A 6 -34.82 23.72 -8.75
C GLU A 6 -34.21 22.39 -8.23
N ILE A 7 -32.96 22.11 -8.63
CA ILE A 7 -31.89 21.46 -7.85
C ILE A 7 -32.09 20.01 -7.36
N VAL A 8 -31.37 19.07 -7.98
CA VAL A 8 -30.41 18.20 -7.27
C VAL A 8 -29.33 17.68 -8.24
N ASP A 9 -28.11 18.07 -7.91
CA ASP A 9 -26.86 17.31 -8.03
C ASP A 9 -26.20 17.11 -9.40
N ALA A 10 -25.41 18.14 -9.70
CA ALA A 10 -24.14 18.12 -10.40
C ALA A 10 -23.34 16.81 -10.22
N ASN A 11 -23.49 15.88 -11.16
CA ASN A 11 -22.39 14.99 -11.53
C ASN A 11 -21.56 15.68 -12.62
N MET A 12 -20.84 16.71 -12.19
CA MET A 12 -19.72 17.25 -12.92
C MET A 12 -18.72 16.12 -13.16
N ARG A 13 -18.71 15.67 -14.41
CA ARG A 13 -17.65 14.89 -15.01
C ARG A 13 -16.36 15.72 -14.85
N PHE A 14 -15.59 15.42 -13.81
CA PHE A 14 -14.28 16.01 -13.56
C PHE A 14 -13.32 15.54 -14.65
N ASP A 15 -13.38 16.23 -15.80
CA ASP A 15 -12.28 16.28 -16.76
C ASP A 15 -11.11 17.00 -16.08
N LEU A 16 -10.25 16.21 -15.44
CA LEU A 16 -8.95 16.63 -14.93
C LEU A 16 -8.00 16.90 -16.12
N LYS A 17 -8.23 18.03 -16.80
CA LYS A 17 -7.14 18.82 -17.39
C LYS A 17 -6.88 19.97 -16.43
N MET A 18 -6.21 19.66 -15.33
CA MET A 18 -5.48 20.67 -14.57
C MET A 18 -4.20 20.91 -15.35
N ASP A 19 -4.12 22.06 -16.01
CA ASP A 19 -2.96 22.45 -16.79
C ASP A 19 -1.72 22.50 -15.88
N CYS A 20 -0.70 21.74 -16.28
CA CYS A 20 0.48 21.37 -15.49
C CYS A 20 1.42 22.51 -15.06
N LEU A 21 1.02 23.79 -15.18
CA LEU A 21 1.91 24.93 -14.94
C LEU A 21 1.63 25.73 -13.65
N GLU A 22 0.53 25.44 -12.93
CA GLU A 22 0.23 26.11 -11.65
C GLU A 22 0.50 25.26 -10.40
N TYR A 23 1.01 24.03 -10.56
CA TYR A 23 1.61 23.26 -9.45
C TYR A 23 3.07 23.63 -9.18
N GLN A 24 3.67 24.49 -10.01
CA GLN A 24 5.10 24.78 -10.01
C GLN A 24 5.55 25.69 -8.85
N LEU A 25 4.63 26.34 -8.11
CA LEU A 25 5.00 27.28 -7.02
C LEU A 25 4.55 26.86 -5.61
N ILE A 26 3.72 25.82 -5.48
CA ILE A 26 3.30 25.31 -4.15
C ILE A 26 4.00 23.98 -3.82
N PHE A 27 4.54 23.30 -4.82
CA PHE A 27 5.34 22.08 -4.67
C PHE A 27 6.77 22.31 -5.15
N ASP A 28 7.39 23.41 -4.69
CA ASP A 28 8.83 23.63 -4.84
C ASP A 28 9.59 22.62 -3.97
N PHE A 29 9.67 21.44 -4.55
CA PHE A 29 10.23 20.20 -4.11
C PHE A 29 11.75 20.32 -4.08
N SER A 30 12.25 21.11 -3.12
CA SER A 30 13.64 21.05 -2.64
C SER A 30 13.93 19.73 -1.88
N TRP A 31 13.31 18.62 -2.30
CA TRP A 31 13.64 17.26 -1.88
C TRP A 31 14.78 16.67 -2.71
N ARG A 32 15.41 17.48 -3.57
CA ARG A 32 16.66 17.14 -4.22
C ARG A 32 17.83 17.54 -3.32
N GLY A 33 18.27 16.57 -2.51
CA GLY A 33 19.70 16.39 -2.30
C GLY A 33 20.48 17.51 -1.60
N LYS A 34 19.90 18.26 -0.66
CA LYS A 34 20.75 18.84 0.39
C LYS A 34 21.26 17.66 1.21
N LYS A 35 22.51 17.22 0.96
CA LYS A 35 23.32 16.60 2.00
C LYS A 35 23.22 17.56 3.18
N ARG A 36 22.34 17.25 4.13
CA ARG A 36 22.07 18.08 5.30
C ARG A 36 23.38 18.05 6.09
N ALA A 37 24.22 19.02 5.81
CA ALA A 37 25.56 19.14 6.35
C ALA A 37 25.43 19.19 7.86
N ASN A 38 25.91 18.17 8.56
CA ASN A 38 26.32 18.08 9.97
C ASN A 38 25.63 18.93 11.07
N PHE A 39 24.45 19.53 10.83
CA PHE A 39 23.54 20.05 11.85
C PHE A 39 22.92 18.90 12.66
N TYR A 40 23.14 17.67 12.21
CA TYR A 40 22.51 16.44 12.67
C TYR A 40 22.90 15.92 14.05
N ARG A 41 23.80 16.57 14.79
CA ARG A 41 24.23 16.06 16.11
C ARG A 41 24.55 17.15 17.15
N ASN A 42 24.05 18.38 17.00
CA ASN A 42 24.19 19.41 18.04
C ASN A 42 23.02 19.41 19.03
N TYR A 43 22.43 18.25 19.30
CA TYR A 43 21.52 18.09 20.44
C TYR A 43 22.30 17.46 21.59
N ASP A 44 22.07 17.99 22.78
CA ASP A 44 22.66 17.48 24.00
C ASP A 44 22.17 16.02 24.24
N PRO A 45 23.08 15.04 24.42
CA PRO A 45 22.71 13.67 24.70
C PRO A 45 21.81 13.53 25.94
N GLN A 46 21.99 14.38 26.96
CA GLN A 46 21.14 14.36 28.15
C GLN A 46 19.70 14.76 27.82
N LYS A 47 19.52 15.77 26.96
CA LYS A 47 18.18 16.19 26.50
C LYS A 47 17.50 15.11 25.67
N LEU A 48 18.27 14.34 24.89
CA LEU A 48 17.74 13.19 24.16
C LEU A 48 17.25 12.11 25.13
N GLU A 49 18.02 11.78 26.17
CA GLU A 49 17.64 10.76 27.15
C GLU A 49 16.38 11.16 27.92
N ASN A 50 16.32 12.41 28.40
CA ASN A 50 15.14 12.96 29.07
C ASN A 50 13.89 12.94 28.16
N ALA A 51 14.07 13.25 26.87
CA ALA A 51 12.99 13.18 25.89
C ALA A 51 12.49 11.75 25.67
N LEU A 52 13.41 10.77 25.62
CA LEU A 52 13.07 9.36 25.46
C LEU A 52 12.32 8.83 26.67
N ASP A 53 12.82 9.11 27.88
CA ASP A 53 12.20 8.69 29.14
C ASP A 53 10.79 9.26 29.32
N ALA A 54 10.60 10.55 29.03
CA ALA A 54 9.28 11.18 29.11
C ALA A 54 8.26 10.60 28.12
N VAL A 55 8.72 10.19 26.92
CA VAL A 55 7.85 9.54 25.92
C VAL A 55 7.55 8.09 26.34
N LEU A 56 8.52 7.37 26.89
CA LEU A 56 8.34 5.98 27.35
C LEU A 56 7.40 5.89 28.55
N LYS A 57 7.50 6.85 29.48
CA LYS A 57 6.57 7.00 30.62
C LYS A 57 5.15 7.38 30.19
N GLY A 58 4.94 7.74 28.92
CA GLY A 58 3.66 8.20 28.40
C GLY A 58 3.30 9.62 28.82
N SER A 59 4.21 10.36 29.45
CA SER A 59 3.99 11.74 29.91
C SER A 59 3.81 12.71 28.75
N MET A 60 4.41 12.45 27.58
CA MET A 60 4.30 13.30 26.40
C MET A 60 4.41 12.54 25.08
N SER A 61 3.86 13.12 24.01
CA SER A 61 4.03 12.60 22.65
C SER A 61 5.43 12.90 22.11
N GLN A 62 5.92 12.09 21.16
CA GLN A 62 7.21 12.31 20.49
C GLN A 62 7.34 13.72 19.89
N HIS A 63 6.23 14.27 19.39
CA HIS A 63 6.18 15.60 18.79
C HIS A 63 6.29 16.72 19.84
N GLN A 64 5.63 16.55 20.99
CA GLN A 64 5.77 17.47 22.11
C GLN A 64 7.18 17.40 22.71
N ALA A 65 7.72 16.20 22.94
CA ALA A 65 9.08 16.03 23.45
C ALA A 65 10.12 16.72 22.55
N ALA A 66 9.94 16.66 21.24
CA ALA A 66 10.82 17.34 20.30
C ALA A 66 10.87 18.86 20.49
N ARG A 67 9.71 19.48 20.75
CA ARG A 67 9.60 20.93 21.00
C ARG A 67 10.17 21.31 22.36
N VAL A 68 9.89 20.53 23.40
CA VAL A 68 10.29 20.81 24.78
C VAL A 68 11.80 20.65 24.97
N PHE A 69 12.38 19.56 24.48
CA PHE A 69 13.80 19.24 24.69
C PHE A 69 14.70 19.76 23.56
N GLY A 70 14.14 20.35 22.50
CA GLY A 70 14.90 20.85 21.35
C GLY A 70 15.59 19.75 20.55
N VAL A 71 15.09 18.51 20.64
CA VAL A 71 15.64 17.35 19.94
C VAL A 71 14.74 17.03 18.74
N PRO A 72 15.29 16.77 17.54
CA PRO A 72 14.45 16.46 16.38
C PRO A 72 13.54 15.24 16.62
N GLN A 73 12.27 15.34 16.24
CA GLN A 73 11.29 14.25 16.40
C GLN A 73 11.74 12.95 15.73
N GLY A 74 12.34 13.03 14.54
CA GLY A 74 12.89 11.86 13.84
C GLY A 74 14.02 11.18 14.62
N THR A 75 14.81 11.92 15.39
CA THR A 75 15.85 11.36 16.27
C THR A 75 15.23 10.56 17.41
N ILE A 76 14.21 11.12 18.08
CA ILE A 76 13.47 10.45 19.15
C ILE A 76 12.80 9.17 18.61
N PHE A 77 12.09 9.27 17.48
CA PHE A 77 11.46 8.13 16.81
C PHE A 77 12.47 7.03 16.49
N ASN A 78 13.59 7.37 15.84
CA ASN A 78 14.60 6.38 15.45
C ASN A 78 15.26 5.71 16.66
N ARG A 79 15.48 6.46 17.74
CA ARG A 79 16.03 5.91 18.99
C ARG A 79 15.04 4.97 19.67
N LEU A 80 13.78 5.39 19.81
CA LEU A 80 12.71 4.54 20.36
C LEU A 80 12.50 3.29 19.53
N ALA A 81 12.44 3.39 18.19
CA ALA A 81 12.24 2.24 17.31
C ALA A 81 13.40 1.24 17.37
N LYS A 82 14.63 1.69 17.66
CA LYS A 82 15.81 0.83 17.86
C LYS A 82 15.84 0.18 19.24
N GLN A 83 15.54 0.94 20.31
CA GLN A 83 15.59 0.46 21.69
C GLN A 83 14.36 -0.36 22.07
N HIS A 84 13.20 0.05 21.57
CA HIS A 84 11.90 -0.58 21.76
C HIS A 84 11.27 -0.80 20.39
N PRO A 85 11.69 -1.84 19.66
CA PRO A 85 11.04 -2.22 18.42
C PRO A 85 9.55 -2.34 18.69
N PHE A 86 8.76 -1.45 18.08
CA PHE A 86 7.32 -1.55 18.18
C PHE A 86 6.92 -2.89 17.57
N HIS A 87 6.65 -3.89 18.40
CA HIS A 87 5.86 -5.07 18.03
C HIS A 87 4.39 -4.67 17.87
N GLY A 88 4.15 -3.48 17.31
CA GLY A 88 2.85 -3.09 16.83
C GLY A 88 2.43 -4.19 15.88
N LYS A 89 1.36 -4.91 16.24
CA LYS A 89 0.71 -5.91 15.39
C LYS A 89 0.75 -5.32 13.99
N LYS A 90 1.55 -5.89 13.07
CA LYS A 90 1.60 -5.45 11.67
C LYS A 90 0.15 -5.22 11.31
N ARG A 91 -0.25 -4.00 10.94
CA ARG A 91 -1.65 -3.72 10.56
C ARG A 91 -1.99 -4.84 9.61
N ARG A 92 -2.81 -5.80 10.06
CA ARG A 92 -3.04 -7.01 9.29
C ARG A 92 -3.59 -6.46 7.99
N SER A 93 -2.84 -6.57 6.90
CA SER A 93 -3.20 -6.06 5.58
C SER A 93 -4.40 -6.80 4.99
N ASN A 94 -5.15 -7.50 5.84
CA ASN A 94 -6.24 -8.39 5.51
C ASN A 94 -7.62 -7.76 5.72
N VAL A 95 -7.71 -6.47 6.08
CA VAL A 95 -9.00 -5.78 6.31
C VAL A 95 -9.59 -5.17 5.02
N GLY A 96 -9.06 -5.48 3.84
CA GLY A 96 -9.55 -4.84 2.60
C GLY A 96 -9.51 -5.64 1.30
N TYR A 97 -8.93 -6.84 1.27
CA TYR A 97 -8.93 -7.66 0.05
C TYR A 97 -10.01 -8.73 0.14
N LYS A 98 -10.99 -8.68 -0.79
CA LYS A 98 -11.98 -9.73 -0.97
C LYS A 98 -11.25 -11.07 -1.22
N GLN A 99 -11.30 -11.95 -0.21
CA GLN A 99 -10.75 -13.30 -0.33
C GLN A 99 -11.74 -14.13 -1.15
N TYR A 100 -11.30 -14.63 -2.31
CA TYR A 100 -12.08 -15.59 -3.09
C TYR A 100 -11.82 -16.97 -2.52
N TYR A 101 -12.88 -17.76 -2.34
CA TYR A 101 -12.71 -19.13 -1.89
C TYR A 101 -11.86 -19.91 -2.91
N ASN A 102 -10.83 -20.61 -2.45
CA ASN A 102 -9.83 -21.25 -3.31
C ASN A 102 -10.48 -22.14 -4.38
N ASN A 103 -11.55 -22.85 -4.04
CA ASN A 103 -12.29 -23.71 -4.96
C ASN A 103 -12.97 -22.92 -6.11
N GLN A 104 -13.56 -21.74 -5.83
CA GLN A 104 -14.18 -20.90 -6.86
C GLN A 104 -13.13 -20.38 -7.85
N MET A 105 -11.96 -19.99 -7.32
CA MET A 105 -10.82 -19.56 -8.14
C MET A 105 -10.32 -20.70 -9.02
N GLU A 106 -10.07 -21.88 -8.45
CA GLU A 106 -9.53 -23.02 -9.17
C GLU A 106 -10.48 -23.52 -10.27
N THR A 107 -11.78 -23.63 -9.95
CA THR A 107 -12.81 -24.03 -10.92
C THR A 107 -12.91 -23.03 -12.07
N ALA A 108 -12.82 -21.72 -11.77
CA ALA A 108 -12.80 -20.68 -12.79
C ALA A 108 -11.57 -20.76 -13.70
N LEU A 109 -10.39 -21.02 -13.12
CA LEU A 109 -9.14 -21.12 -13.88
C LEU A 109 -9.14 -22.34 -14.80
N LYS A 110 -9.57 -23.51 -14.29
CA LYS A 110 -9.66 -24.73 -15.09
C LYS A 110 -10.61 -24.55 -16.27
N ALA A 111 -11.80 -24.01 -16.03
CA ALA A 111 -12.79 -23.82 -17.07
C ALA A 111 -12.37 -22.81 -18.15
N VAL A 112 -11.61 -21.76 -17.79
CA VAL A 112 -11.03 -20.82 -18.76
C VAL A 112 -9.85 -21.44 -19.51
N PHE A 113 -9.01 -22.21 -18.82
CA PHE A 113 -7.86 -22.90 -19.42
C PHE A 113 -8.28 -23.94 -20.47
N ASP A 114 -9.31 -24.73 -20.15
CA ASP A 114 -9.88 -25.75 -21.05
C ASP A 114 -10.70 -25.13 -22.21
N ASN A 115 -10.71 -23.79 -22.34
CA ASN A 115 -11.50 -23.02 -23.32
C ASN A 115 -13.03 -23.27 -23.25
N HIS A 116 -13.54 -23.79 -22.15
CA HIS A 116 -14.98 -24.00 -21.96
C HIS A 116 -15.76 -22.70 -21.77
N MET A 117 -15.10 -21.63 -21.31
CA MET A 117 -15.75 -20.34 -21.02
C MET A 117 -14.82 -19.15 -21.16
N THR A 118 -15.40 -17.98 -21.46
CA THR A 118 -14.63 -16.74 -21.51
C THR A 118 -14.33 -16.22 -20.10
N HIS A 119 -13.29 -15.38 -19.99
CA HIS A 119 -12.91 -14.71 -18.74
C HIS A 119 -14.04 -13.88 -18.12
N LYS A 120 -14.95 -13.35 -18.97
CA LYS A 120 -16.09 -12.52 -18.54
C LYS A 120 -17.18 -13.41 -17.97
N ASP A 121 -17.47 -14.53 -18.62
CA ASP A 121 -18.51 -15.47 -18.19
C ASP A 121 -18.10 -16.20 -16.91
N ALA A 122 -16.82 -16.59 -16.79
CA ALA A 122 -16.27 -17.14 -15.57
C ALA A 122 -16.38 -16.15 -14.38
N ALA A 123 -16.19 -14.86 -14.64
CA ALA A 123 -16.25 -13.85 -13.60
C ALA A 123 -17.66 -13.70 -13.01
N VAL A 124 -18.68 -13.74 -13.87
CA VAL A 124 -20.08 -13.72 -13.46
C VAL A 124 -20.44 -15.02 -12.74
N LYS A 125 -20.07 -16.18 -13.31
CA LYS A 125 -20.45 -17.50 -12.80
C LYS A 125 -19.86 -17.83 -11.43
N PHE A 126 -18.59 -17.50 -11.19
CA PHE A 126 -17.88 -17.87 -9.97
C PHE A 126 -17.71 -16.70 -8.97
N GLY A 127 -18.22 -15.51 -9.30
CA GLY A 127 -18.13 -14.34 -8.41
C GLY A 127 -16.70 -13.82 -8.19
N VAL A 128 -15.78 -14.17 -9.10
CA VAL A 128 -14.36 -13.77 -9.07
C VAL A 128 -14.13 -12.70 -10.14
N PRO A 129 -13.56 -11.52 -9.84
CA PRO A 129 -13.34 -10.49 -10.84
C PRO A 129 -12.45 -10.97 -11.98
N ARG A 130 -12.81 -10.58 -13.20
CA ARG A 130 -12.06 -10.87 -14.43
C ARG A 130 -10.56 -10.62 -14.30
N SER A 131 -10.16 -9.47 -13.73
CA SER A 131 -8.75 -9.11 -13.54
C SER A 131 -8.00 -10.09 -12.64
N THR A 132 -8.70 -10.66 -11.65
CA THR A 132 -8.12 -11.67 -10.75
C THR A 132 -7.93 -12.99 -11.47
N ILE A 133 -8.92 -13.42 -12.27
CA ILE A 133 -8.84 -14.62 -13.11
C ILE A 133 -7.67 -14.50 -14.10
N THR A 134 -7.58 -13.41 -14.85
CA THR A 134 -6.49 -13.19 -15.83
C THR A 134 -5.11 -13.18 -15.16
N ARG A 135 -4.98 -12.55 -13.99
CA ARG A 135 -3.70 -12.54 -13.25
C ARG A 135 -3.30 -13.94 -12.78
N ARG A 136 -4.24 -14.69 -12.20
CA ARG A 136 -3.99 -16.05 -11.70
C ARG A 136 -3.76 -17.05 -12.84
N LEU A 137 -4.43 -16.89 -13.98
CA LEU A 137 -4.31 -17.79 -15.12
C LEU A 137 -2.89 -17.81 -15.69
N ARG A 138 -2.22 -16.65 -15.76
CA ARG A 138 -0.80 -16.61 -16.16
C ARG A 138 0.08 -17.45 -15.26
N GLN A 139 -0.15 -17.40 -13.95
CA GLN A 139 0.60 -18.20 -12.97
C GLN A 139 0.28 -19.69 -13.16
N TYR A 140 -1.01 -20.03 -13.30
CA TYR A 140 -1.49 -21.39 -13.51
C TYR A 140 -0.90 -22.08 -14.76
N ILE A 141 -0.77 -21.35 -15.88
CA ILE A 141 -0.16 -21.88 -17.10
C ILE A 141 1.33 -22.18 -16.89
N SER A 142 2.08 -21.26 -16.26
CA SER A 142 3.49 -21.48 -15.95
C SER A 142 3.70 -22.68 -15.01
N ASP A 143 2.85 -22.81 -14.00
CA ASP A 143 2.93 -23.92 -13.02
C ASP A 143 2.70 -25.29 -13.69
N ARG A 144 1.77 -25.39 -14.66
CA ARG A 144 1.52 -26.63 -15.42
C ARG A 144 2.67 -27.00 -16.36
N GLN A 145 3.26 -26.01 -17.03
CA GLN A 145 4.42 -26.24 -17.90
C GLN A 145 5.60 -26.81 -17.10
N ILE A 146 5.78 -26.35 -15.85
CA ILE A 146 6.80 -26.86 -14.94
C ILE A 146 6.51 -28.29 -14.49
N SER A 147 5.24 -28.65 -14.21
CA SER A 147 4.90 -30.04 -13.85
C SER A 147 5.11 -31.02 -15.01
N GLU A 148 4.68 -30.64 -16.23
CA GLU A 148 4.80 -31.51 -17.41
C GLU A 148 6.26 -31.75 -17.83
N GLN A 149 7.17 -30.81 -17.56
CA GLN A 149 8.60 -30.98 -17.78
C GLN A 149 9.24 -31.95 -16.77
N LYS A 150 8.77 -31.94 -15.52
CA LYS A 150 9.27 -32.85 -14.48
C LYS A 150 8.91 -34.31 -14.77
N ASP A 151 7.69 -34.57 -15.20
CA ASP A 151 7.22 -35.94 -15.52
C ASP A 151 7.98 -36.56 -16.69
N LYS A 152 8.35 -35.76 -17.71
CA LYS A 152 9.17 -36.21 -18.85
C LYS A 152 10.62 -36.51 -18.46
N THR A 153 11.12 -35.85 -17.42
CA THR A 153 12.51 -36.04 -16.96
C THR A 153 12.63 -37.32 -16.13
N GLN A 154 11.56 -37.75 -15.46
CA GLN A 154 11.55 -38.97 -14.63
C GLN A 154 11.44 -40.28 -15.43
N HIS A 155 10.99 -40.26 -16.69
CA HIS A 155 10.87 -41.47 -17.52
C HIS A 155 12.10 -41.75 -18.42
N ASN A 156 13.07 -40.83 -18.44
CA ASN A 156 14.31 -40.94 -19.23
C ASN A 156 15.55 -41.19 -18.36
N SER A 157 15.40 -41.70 -17.14
CA SER A 157 16.48 -42.12 -16.23
C SER A 157 16.37 -43.59 -15.88
#